data_AF-A0A7Y6AHF4-F1
#
_entry.id   AF-A0A7Y6AHF4-F1
#
_cell.length_a   1.000
_cell.length_b   1.000
_cell.length_c   1.000
_cell.angle_alpha   90.00
_cell.angle_beta   90.00
_cell.angle_gamma   90.00
#
_symmetry.space_group_name_H-M   'P 1'
#
loop_
_entity.id
_entity.type
_entity.pdbx_description
1 polymer ?
#
loop_
_entity_poly.entity_id
_entity_poly.type
_entity_poly.pdbx_seq_one_letter_code
_entity_poly.pdbx_strand_id
1 'polypeptide(L)'
;MPARRKPPKDGKQGELAAGLRELVYNAGTVREIANRVSVSRATLYAVLAGDRLPTSHLVMTLVPECRGIRLFRGVTVDMHIGAETRRWLALLTEARAERDLVRGPTVRRAPVDVGRLPEEEALTEAIRAELERAPVDTEHWQFTWPRELTPGRVERYRTGRTVPSPENAKALMRLLYQEPGLPKHDLVALAVAAKRARVTARRRAREGRLQPG
;
A
#
# COMPACT_ATOMS: atom_id res chain seq x y z
N MET A 1 13.40 -0.03 33.26
CA MET A 1 12.64 1.19 33.56
C MET A 1 11.40 1.26 32.67
N PRO A 2 10.18 1.42 33.21
CA PRO A 2 9.00 1.63 32.38
C PRO A 2 9.12 2.99 31.68
N ALA A 3 8.88 3.03 30.37
CA ALA A 3 9.00 4.23 29.57
C ALA A 3 8.10 5.36 30.13
N ARG A 4 8.70 6.52 30.42
CA ARG A 4 7.98 7.76 30.79
C ARG A 4 6.87 8.01 29.77
N ARG A 5 5.61 8.05 30.23
CA ARG A 5 4.45 8.42 29.41
C ARG A 5 4.63 9.86 28.94
N LYS A 6 4.89 10.06 27.65
CA LYS A 6 4.77 11.38 27.02
C LYS A 6 3.28 11.80 27.05
N PRO A 7 2.97 13.09 27.27
CA PRO A 7 1.59 13.56 27.18
C PRO A 7 1.02 13.24 25.78
N PRO A 8 -0.29 12.96 25.66
CA PRO A 8 -0.92 12.84 24.35
C PRO A 8 -0.70 14.14 23.58
N LYS A 9 -0.38 14.04 22.28
CA LYS A 9 -0.34 15.21 21.41
C LYS A 9 -1.73 15.82 21.36
N ASP A 10 -1.86 17.14 21.49
CA ASP A 10 -3.15 17.82 21.41
C ASP A 10 -3.85 17.56 20.05
N GLY A 11 -5.17 17.64 20.03
CA GLY A 11 -5.99 17.45 18.82
C GLY A 11 -6.53 16.03 18.60
N LYS A 12 -7.08 15.79 17.41
CA LYS A 12 -7.74 14.53 17.00
C LYS A 12 -6.81 13.32 17.03
N GLN A 13 -5.53 13.53 16.74
CA GLN A 13 -4.52 12.47 16.89
C GLN A 13 -4.34 12.04 18.35
N GLY A 14 -4.41 12.97 19.30
CA GLY A 14 -4.41 12.70 20.74
C GLY A 14 -5.63 11.93 21.19
N GLU A 15 -6.82 12.38 20.78
CA GLU A 15 -8.10 11.73 21.05
C GLU A 15 -8.09 10.27 20.57
N LEU A 16 -7.65 10.04 19.33
CA LEU A 16 -7.51 8.70 18.77
C LEU A 16 -6.53 7.84 19.57
N ALA A 17 -5.36 8.37 19.90
CA ALA A 17 -4.34 7.62 20.63
C ALA A 17 -4.77 7.29 22.07
N ALA A 18 -5.45 8.22 22.75
CA ALA A 18 -5.97 8.03 24.09
C ALA A 18 -7.05 6.94 24.11
N GLY A 19 -8.01 7.02 23.18
CA GLY A 19 -9.08 6.04 23.09
C GLY A 19 -8.58 4.64 22.69
N LEU A 20 -7.62 4.53 21.77
CA LEU A 20 -7.00 3.24 21.44
C LEU A 20 -6.22 2.67 22.65
N ARG A 21 -5.65 3.53 23.50
CA ARG A 21 -4.95 3.11 24.72
C ARG A 21 -5.91 2.47 25.71
N GLU A 22 -7.04 3.12 25.95
CA GLU A 22 -8.10 2.61 26.81
C GLU A 22 -8.61 1.26 26.29
N LEU A 23 -8.89 1.18 24.99
CA LEU A 23 -9.35 -0.05 24.35
C LEU A 23 -8.36 -1.20 24.51
N VAL A 24 -7.06 -0.94 24.27
CA VAL A 24 -6.01 -1.97 24.41
C VAL A 24 -5.83 -2.39 25.86
N TYR A 25 -5.80 -1.44 26.81
CA TYR A 25 -5.60 -1.76 28.23
C TYR A 25 -6.77 -2.49 28.87
N ASN A 26 -8.00 -2.26 28.38
CA ASN A 26 -9.17 -3.02 28.82
C ASN A 26 -9.19 -4.44 28.26
N ALA A 27 -8.50 -4.70 27.14
CA ALA A 27 -8.48 -5.99 26.47
C ALA A 27 -7.29 -6.90 26.85
N GLY A 28 -6.17 -6.33 27.29
CA GLY A 28 -5.00 -7.10 27.73
C GLY A 28 -3.69 -6.31 27.65
N THR A 29 -2.57 -7.04 27.64
CA THR A 29 -1.25 -6.39 27.52
C THR A 29 -0.95 -6.01 26.08
N VAL A 30 -0.17 -4.93 25.89
CA VAL A 30 0.32 -4.51 24.56
C VAL A 30 1.04 -5.65 23.84
N ARG A 31 1.77 -6.51 24.57
CA ARG A 31 2.46 -7.68 24.00
C ARG A 31 1.47 -8.68 23.41
N GLU A 32 0.43 -9.04 24.16
CA GLU A 32 -0.57 -10.02 23.72
C GLU A 32 -1.35 -9.49 22.52
N ILE A 33 -1.84 -8.25 22.62
CA ILE A 33 -2.62 -7.64 21.54
C ILE A 33 -1.78 -7.49 20.27
N ALA A 34 -0.53 -7.03 20.37
CA ALA A 34 0.38 -6.92 19.23
C ALA A 34 0.57 -8.26 18.50
N ASN A 35 0.71 -9.36 19.26
CA ASN A 35 0.83 -10.69 18.69
C ASN A 35 -0.45 -11.12 17.97
N ARG A 36 -1.62 -10.91 18.58
CA ARG A 36 -2.91 -11.32 17.99
C ARG A 36 -3.21 -10.57 16.69
N VAL A 37 -2.90 -9.27 16.63
CA VAL A 37 -3.10 -8.44 15.43
C VAL A 37 -1.88 -8.40 14.50
N SER A 38 -0.89 -9.28 14.70
CA SER A 38 0.29 -9.46 13.83
C SER A 38 1.05 -8.16 13.52
N VAL A 39 1.27 -7.32 14.54
CA VAL A 39 2.00 -6.05 14.43
C VAL A 39 3.17 -6.02 15.41
N SER A 40 4.25 -5.31 15.06
CA SER A 40 5.37 -5.17 15.98
C SER A 40 4.98 -4.37 17.23
N ARG A 41 5.49 -4.77 18.40
CA ARG A 41 5.28 -4.05 19.67
C ARG A 41 5.63 -2.57 19.53
N ALA A 42 6.75 -2.25 18.87
CA ALA A 42 7.20 -0.88 18.64
C ALA A 42 6.16 -0.06 17.85
N THR A 43 5.54 -0.65 16.82
CA THR A 43 4.49 0.02 16.05
C THR A 43 3.26 0.28 16.92
N LEU A 44 2.82 -0.70 17.70
CA LEU A 44 1.66 -0.53 18.58
C LEU A 44 1.94 0.53 19.65
N TYR A 45 3.11 0.54 20.28
CA TYR A 45 3.50 1.59 21.23
C TYR A 45 3.52 2.98 20.59
N ALA A 46 4.06 3.13 19.37
CA ALA A 46 4.07 4.41 18.69
C ALA A 46 2.65 4.92 18.36
N VAL A 47 1.72 4.02 18.03
CA VAL A 47 0.30 4.37 17.82
C VAL A 47 -0.34 4.82 19.13
N LEU A 48 -0.18 4.02 20.19
CA LEU A 48 -0.77 4.29 21.50
C LEU A 48 -0.21 5.55 22.16
N ALA A 49 1.05 5.89 21.90
CA ALA A 49 1.67 7.14 22.32
C ALA A 49 1.19 8.36 21.51
N GLY A 50 0.49 8.16 20.39
CA GLY A 50 0.13 9.24 19.48
C GLY A 50 1.32 9.75 18.67
N ASP A 51 2.41 8.99 18.58
CA ASP A 51 3.54 9.33 17.71
C ASP A 51 3.27 9.01 16.24
N ARG A 52 2.43 8.00 15.99
CA ARG A 52 2.07 7.53 14.65
C ARG A 52 0.57 7.31 14.53
N LEU A 53 -0.03 7.76 13.41
CA LEU A 53 -1.40 7.36 13.08
C LEU A 53 -1.44 5.90 12.61
N PRO A 54 -2.43 5.10 13.06
CA PRO A 54 -2.58 3.73 12.58
C PRO A 54 -2.99 3.69 11.10
N THR A 55 -2.73 2.56 10.46
CA THR A 55 -3.33 2.27 9.15
C THR A 55 -4.80 1.91 9.35
N SER A 56 -5.63 2.07 8.30
CA SER A 56 -7.04 1.67 8.38
C SER A 56 -7.14 0.16 8.66
N HIS A 57 -6.28 -0.65 8.04
CA HIS A 57 -6.18 -2.08 8.31
C HIS A 57 -5.89 -2.38 9.79
N LEU A 58 -4.96 -1.66 10.42
CA LEU A 58 -4.66 -1.85 11.84
C LEU A 58 -5.88 -1.52 12.72
N VAL A 59 -6.65 -0.48 12.41
CA VAL A 59 -7.90 -0.19 13.15
C VAL A 59 -8.93 -1.31 12.96
N MET A 60 -9.07 -1.81 11.73
CA MET A 60 -10.02 -2.89 11.40
C MET A 60 -9.67 -4.22 12.07
N THR A 61 -8.41 -4.47 12.41
CA THR A 61 -8.00 -5.68 13.14
C THR A 61 -7.96 -5.46 14.65
N LEU A 62 -7.45 -4.30 15.09
CA LEU A 62 -7.28 -3.98 16.51
C LEU A 62 -8.59 -3.80 17.26
N VAL A 63 -9.56 -3.08 16.68
CA VAL A 63 -10.81 -2.78 17.40
C VAL A 63 -11.64 -4.05 17.65
N PRO A 64 -11.89 -4.91 16.64
CA PRO A 64 -12.62 -6.16 16.87
C PRO A 64 -11.90 -7.08 17.85
N GLU A 65 -10.57 -7.21 17.73
CA GLU A 65 -9.78 -8.08 18.60
C GLU A 65 -9.89 -7.65 20.07
N CYS A 66 -9.75 -6.35 20.36
CA CYS A 66 -9.88 -5.83 21.72
C CYS A 66 -11.31 -5.94 22.28
N ARG A 67 -12.33 -6.08 21.42
CA ARG A 67 -13.72 -6.31 21.81
C ARG A 67 -14.10 -7.80 21.89
N GLY A 68 -13.15 -8.70 21.65
CA GLY A 68 -13.40 -10.14 21.62
C GLY A 68 -14.20 -10.60 20.39
N ILE A 69 -14.32 -9.74 19.37
CA ILE A 69 -15.00 -10.08 18.11
C ILE A 69 -14.00 -10.85 17.23
N ARG A 70 -14.24 -12.15 17.06
CA ARG A 70 -13.43 -12.98 16.16
C ARG A 70 -13.80 -12.70 14.71
N LEU A 71 -12.89 -12.06 13.98
CA LEU A 71 -12.98 -11.98 12.52
C LEU A 71 -12.62 -13.35 11.93
N PHE A 72 -13.60 -14.03 11.34
CA PHE A 72 -13.34 -15.31 10.66
C PHE A 72 -12.49 -15.10 9.41
N ARG A 73 -11.44 -15.91 9.25
CA ARG A 73 -10.63 -15.95 8.03
C ARG A 73 -11.54 -16.32 6.85
N GLY A 74 -11.63 -15.43 5.87
CA GLY A 74 -12.38 -15.67 4.62
C GLY A 74 -13.64 -14.84 4.45
N VAL A 75 -14.14 -14.18 5.51
CA VAL A 75 -15.17 -13.14 5.34
C VAL A 75 -14.47 -11.87 4.88
N THR A 76 -14.81 -11.38 3.69
CA THR A 76 -14.36 -10.07 3.22
C THR A 76 -14.66 -9.04 4.30
N VAL A 77 -13.63 -8.32 4.73
CA VAL A 77 -13.67 -7.33 5.82
C VAL A 77 -14.77 -6.27 5.59
N ASP A 78 -15.25 -6.14 4.35
CA ASP A 78 -16.35 -5.25 3.96
C ASP A 78 -17.73 -5.63 4.50
N MET A 79 -18.02 -6.91 4.81
CA MET A 79 -19.41 -7.28 5.13
C MET A 79 -19.83 -7.02 6.58
N HIS A 80 -18.90 -6.85 7.54
CA HIS A 80 -19.23 -6.70 8.97
C HIS A 80 -18.32 -5.70 9.69
N ILE A 81 -18.14 -4.49 9.14
CA ILE A 81 -17.56 -3.39 9.92
C ILE A 81 -18.61 -2.90 10.91
N GLY A 82 -18.53 -3.38 12.15
CA GLY A 82 -19.40 -2.93 13.26
C GLY A 82 -19.41 -1.40 13.40
N ALA A 83 -20.51 -0.86 13.92
CA ALA A 83 -20.69 0.59 14.10
C ALA A 83 -19.52 1.22 14.87
N GLU A 84 -18.96 0.50 15.83
CA GLU A 84 -17.81 0.94 16.59
C GLU A 84 -16.54 1.07 15.73
N THR A 85 -16.19 0.05 14.95
CA THR A 85 -15.03 0.12 14.04
C THR A 85 -15.20 1.26 13.02
N ARG A 86 -16.42 1.51 12.55
CA ARG A 86 -16.71 2.68 11.68
C ARG A 86 -16.44 4.00 12.40
N ARG A 87 -16.83 4.14 13.66
CA ARG A 87 -16.52 5.31 14.48
C ARG A 87 -15.01 5.54 14.60
N TRP A 88 -14.22 4.48 14.84
CA TRP A 88 -12.76 4.59 14.89
C TRP A 88 -12.13 4.98 13.56
N LEU A 89 -12.66 4.47 12.45
CA LEU A 89 -12.20 4.85 11.10
C LEU A 89 -12.56 6.31 10.77
N ALA A 90 -13.71 6.81 11.22
CA ALA A 90 -14.06 8.22 11.10
C ALA A 90 -13.09 9.10 11.89
N LEU A 91 -12.81 8.75 13.15
CA LEU A 91 -11.85 9.50 13.98
C LEU A 91 -10.42 9.47 13.39
N LEU A 92 -10.00 8.33 12.82
CA LEU A 92 -8.73 8.25 12.07
C LEU A 92 -8.73 9.16 10.84
N THR A 93 -9.85 9.31 10.16
CA THR A 93 -9.99 10.21 9.01
C THR A 93 -9.88 11.67 9.45
N GLU A 94 -10.55 12.06 10.52
CA GLU A 94 -10.44 13.39 11.14
C GLU A 94 -9.00 13.69 11.57
N ALA A 95 -8.34 12.74 12.27
CA ALA A 95 -6.96 12.90 12.71
C ALA A 95 -5.96 13.02 11.55
N ARG A 96 -6.23 12.36 10.41
CA ARG A 96 -5.43 12.54 9.19
C ARG A 96 -5.65 13.92 8.59
N ALA A 97 -6.90 14.36 8.47
CA ALA A 97 -7.24 15.67 7.92
C ALA A 97 -6.61 16.80 8.76
N GLU A 98 -6.73 16.75 10.09
CA GLU A 98 -6.12 17.73 10.99
C GLU A 98 -4.59 17.76 10.84
N ARG A 99 -3.94 16.59 10.80
CA ARG A 99 -2.49 16.50 10.61
C ARG A 99 -2.06 17.06 9.25
N ASP A 100 -2.86 16.84 8.21
CA ASP A 100 -2.58 17.32 6.86
C ASP A 100 -2.80 18.84 6.75
N LEU A 101 -3.76 19.41 7.49
CA LEU A 101 -3.91 20.86 7.65
C LEU A 101 -2.69 21.50 8.34
N VAL A 102 -2.20 20.90 9.43
CA VAL A 102 -1.02 21.39 10.17
C VAL A 102 0.26 21.26 9.37
N ARG A 103 0.41 20.19 8.58
CA ARG A 103 1.58 20.00 7.70
C ARG A 103 1.59 20.92 6.48
N GLY A 104 0.48 21.61 6.21
CA GLY A 104 0.27 22.36 4.97
C GLY A 104 0.14 21.43 3.76
N PRO A 105 -0.23 21.99 2.59
CA PRO A 105 -0.29 21.21 1.36
C PRO A 105 1.07 20.56 1.12
N THR A 106 1.08 19.23 1.02
CA THR A 106 2.28 18.52 0.58
C THR A 106 2.60 19.06 -0.81
N VAL A 107 3.64 19.90 -0.92
CA VAL A 107 4.11 20.40 -2.21
C VAL A 107 4.53 19.17 -3.01
N ARG A 108 3.60 18.64 -3.82
CA ARG A 108 3.89 17.61 -4.81
C ARG A 108 4.82 18.29 -5.79
N ARG A 109 6.13 18.16 -5.57
CA ARG A 109 7.13 18.59 -6.55
C ARG A 109 6.67 18.05 -7.89
N ALA A 110 6.54 18.94 -8.87
CA ALA A 110 6.09 18.59 -10.20
C ALA A 110 6.83 17.32 -10.67
N PRO A 111 6.14 16.39 -11.34
CA PRO A 111 6.79 15.19 -11.87
C PRO A 111 8.04 15.61 -12.63
N VAL A 112 9.20 15.13 -12.20
CA VAL A 112 10.43 15.35 -12.97
C VAL A 112 10.31 14.46 -14.18
N ASP A 113 10.07 15.11 -15.32
CA ASP A 113 10.10 14.42 -16.61
C ASP A 113 11.53 13.96 -16.89
N VAL A 114 11.64 12.68 -17.22
CA VAL A 114 12.91 12.01 -17.49
C VAL A 114 12.82 11.18 -18.78
N GLY A 115 11.83 11.45 -19.64
CA GLY A 115 11.61 10.73 -20.88
C GLY A 115 11.23 9.26 -20.68
N ARG A 116 11.33 8.46 -21.73
CA ARG A 116 11.31 6.98 -21.67
C ARG A 116 12.73 6.46 -21.47
N LEU A 117 12.88 5.46 -20.62
CA LEU A 117 14.18 4.84 -20.32
C LEU A 117 14.30 3.48 -21.02
N PRO A 118 15.52 3.04 -21.39
CA PRO A 118 15.73 1.74 -22.04
C PRO A 118 15.15 0.56 -21.25
N GLU A 119 15.19 0.60 -19.91
CA GLU A 119 14.62 -0.44 -19.05
C GLU A 119 13.09 -0.44 -19.06
N GLU A 120 12.44 0.73 -19.25
CA GLU A 120 10.99 0.82 -19.42
C GLU A 120 10.57 0.28 -20.79
N GLU A 121 11.38 0.51 -21.82
CA GLU A 121 11.18 -0.05 -23.16
C GLU A 121 11.36 -1.55 -23.17
N ALA A 122 12.43 -2.07 -22.57
CA ALA A 122 12.67 -3.51 -22.43
C ALA A 122 11.52 -4.23 -21.70
N LEU A 123 11.00 -3.63 -20.64
CA LEU A 123 9.82 -4.15 -19.95
C LEU A 123 8.57 -4.12 -20.84
N THR A 124 8.35 -3.02 -21.56
CA THR A 124 7.17 -2.86 -22.44
C THR A 124 7.20 -3.89 -23.58
N GLU A 125 8.35 -4.09 -24.21
CA GLU A 125 8.53 -5.08 -25.26
C GLU A 125 8.37 -6.52 -24.73
N ALA A 126 8.90 -6.82 -23.54
CA ALA A 126 8.68 -8.11 -22.90
C ALA A 126 7.19 -8.36 -22.62
N ILE A 127 6.47 -7.36 -22.10
CA ILE A 127 5.02 -7.47 -21.87
C ILE A 127 4.27 -7.69 -23.19
N ARG A 128 4.62 -6.95 -24.24
CA ARG A 128 3.99 -7.12 -25.57
C ARG A 128 4.22 -8.53 -26.10
N ALA A 129 5.46 -9.01 -26.05
CA ALA A 129 5.81 -10.35 -26.50
C ALA A 129 5.04 -11.45 -25.75
N GLU A 130 4.85 -11.30 -24.44
CA GLU A 130 4.09 -12.29 -23.66
C GLU A 130 2.58 -12.22 -23.93
N LEU A 131 2.03 -11.03 -24.16
CA LEU A 131 0.63 -10.85 -24.53
C LEU A 131 0.34 -11.34 -25.96
N GLU A 132 1.31 -11.28 -26.86
CA GLU A 132 1.18 -11.84 -28.21
C GLU A 132 1.23 -13.38 -28.20
N ARG A 133 2.04 -13.97 -27.32
CA ARG A 133 2.12 -15.44 -27.15
C ARG A 133 0.90 -16.03 -26.46
N ALA A 134 0.40 -15.34 -25.44
CA ALA A 134 -0.76 -15.74 -24.66
C ALA A 134 -1.80 -14.61 -24.71
N PRO A 135 -2.56 -14.49 -25.81
CA PRO A 135 -3.56 -13.45 -25.94
C PRO A 135 -4.56 -13.57 -24.79
N VAL A 136 -4.63 -12.51 -23.99
CA VAL A 136 -5.59 -12.41 -22.89
C VAL A 136 -6.93 -12.09 -23.53
N ASP A 137 -7.72 -13.14 -23.79
CA ASP A 137 -9.08 -12.97 -24.26
C ASP A 137 -9.91 -12.28 -23.16
N THR A 138 -10.31 -11.04 -23.43
CA THR A 138 -11.07 -10.24 -22.49
C THR A 138 -12.44 -10.83 -22.13
N GLU A 139 -13.01 -11.68 -22.98
CA GLU A 139 -14.31 -12.34 -22.74
C GLU A 139 -14.17 -13.61 -21.90
N HIS A 140 -13.17 -14.44 -22.17
CA HIS A 140 -12.95 -15.70 -21.45
C HIS A 140 -12.33 -15.51 -20.05
N TRP A 141 -11.61 -14.41 -19.83
CA TRP A 141 -10.81 -14.24 -18.61
C TRP A 141 -11.52 -13.45 -17.51
N GLN A 142 -12.74 -12.96 -17.75
CA GLN A 142 -13.50 -12.09 -16.82
C GLN A 142 -13.61 -12.62 -15.37
N PHE A 143 -13.47 -13.94 -15.16
CA PHE A 143 -13.54 -14.59 -13.84
C PHE A 143 -12.18 -14.96 -13.23
N THR A 144 -11.08 -14.84 -13.97
CA THR A 144 -9.71 -15.24 -13.56
C THR A 144 -8.74 -14.07 -13.39
N TRP A 145 -9.21 -12.82 -13.57
CA TRP A 145 -8.39 -11.63 -13.35
C TRP A 145 -7.96 -11.52 -11.87
N PRO A 146 -6.65 -11.36 -11.60
CA PRO A 146 -6.21 -10.87 -10.30
C PRO A 146 -6.90 -9.53 -10.01
N ARG A 147 -7.33 -9.30 -8.77
CA ARG A 147 -8.02 -8.04 -8.37
C ARG A 147 -7.22 -6.78 -8.71
N GLU A 148 -5.91 -6.93 -8.86
CA GLU A 148 -4.96 -5.87 -9.16
C GLU A 148 -4.90 -5.50 -10.66
N LEU A 149 -5.45 -6.34 -11.55
CA LEU A 149 -5.41 -6.18 -12.99
C LEU A 149 -6.81 -6.03 -13.59
N THR A 150 -6.91 -5.16 -14.58
CA THR A 150 -8.11 -5.01 -15.41
C THR A 150 -7.69 -5.03 -16.88
N PRO A 151 -8.59 -5.39 -17.82
CA PRO A 151 -8.30 -5.34 -19.26
C PRO A 151 -7.68 -4.01 -19.70
N GLY A 152 -8.28 -2.89 -19.26
CA GLY A 152 -7.76 -1.56 -19.56
C GLY A 152 -6.40 -1.23 -18.92
N ARG A 153 -6.01 -1.89 -17.82
CA ARG A 153 -4.64 -1.77 -17.28
C ARG A 153 -3.64 -2.52 -18.14
N VAL A 154 -3.97 -3.74 -18.56
CA VAL A 154 -3.08 -4.56 -19.40
C VAL A 154 -2.83 -3.89 -20.75
N GLU A 155 -3.86 -3.32 -21.37
CA GLU A 155 -3.69 -2.60 -22.64
C GLU A 155 -2.81 -1.35 -22.49
N ARG A 156 -2.89 -0.65 -21.34
CA ARG A 156 -1.96 0.45 -21.04
C ARG A 156 -0.51 -0.01 -20.85
N TYR A 157 -0.30 -1.23 -20.36
CA TYR A 157 1.04 -1.82 -20.26
C TYR A 157 1.56 -2.22 -21.63
N ARG A 158 0.73 -2.89 -22.46
CA ARG A 158 1.05 -3.29 -23.84
C ARG A 158 1.50 -2.12 -24.71
N THR A 159 0.81 -0.99 -24.59
CA THR A 159 1.09 0.24 -25.35
C THR A 159 2.22 1.09 -24.75
N GLY A 160 2.79 0.69 -23.60
CA GLY A 160 3.80 1.46 -22.88
C GLY A 160 3.30 2.83 -22.40
N ARG A 161 1.98 3.02 -22.28
CA ARG A 161 1.37 4.22 -21.67
C ARG A 161 1.56 4.24 -20.16
N THR A 162 1.77 3.08 -19.56
CA THR A 162 2.04 2.94 -18.13
C THR A 162 3.04 1.81 -17.91
N VAL A 163 3.97 2.00 -16.98
CA VAL A 163 4.91 0.97 -16.54
C VAL A 163 4.28 0.23 -15.36
N PRO A 164 4.14 -1.10 -15.38
CA PRO A 164 3.59 -1.83 -14.24
C PRO A 164 4.53 -1.78 -13.04
N SER A 165 3.97 -1.78 -11.83
CA SER A 165 4.76 -2.03 -10.62
C SER A 165 5.22 -3.49 -10.56
N PRO A 166 6.23 -3.84 -9.74
CA PRO A 166 6.63 -5.23 -9.54
C PRO A 166 5.46 -6.14 -9.11
N GLU A 167 4.54 -5.64 -8.29
CA GLU A 167 3.35 -6.37 -7.87
C GLU A 167 2.39 -6.62 -9.04
N ASN A 168 2.18 -5.62 -9.89
CA ASN A 168 1.34 -5.77 -11.09
C ASN A 168 2.02 -6.66 -12.14
N ALA A 169 3.35 -6.60 -12.27
CA ALA A 169 4.11 -7.51 -13.12
C ALA A 169 3.99 -8.96 -12.64
N LYS A 170 4.04 -9.19 -11.31
CA LYS A 170 3.80 -10.50 -10.72
C LYS A 170 2.37 -11.00 -10.97
N ALA A 171 1.38 -10.13 -10.84
CA ALA A 171 -0.01 -10.46 -11.18
C ALA A 171 -0.15 -10.81 -12.68
N LEU A 172 0.57 -10.09 -13.55
CA LEU A 172 0.55 -10.32 -14.99
C LEU A 172 1.22 -11.66 -15.34
N MET A 173 2.34 -11.98 -14.70
CA MET A 173 2.97 -13.32 -14.86
C MET A 173 2.01 -14.43 -14.43
N ARG A 174 1.29 -14.30 -13.31
CA ARG A 174 0.29 -15.31 -12.90
C ARG A 174 -0.84 -15.48 -13.93
N LEU A 175 -1.20 -14.40 -14.61
CA LEU A 175 -2.20 -14.41 -15.67
C LEU A 175 -1.64 -15.14 -16.92
N LEU A 176 -0.45 -14.75 -17.39
CA LEU A 176 0.12 -15.21 -18.65
C LEU A 176 0.75 -16.60 -18.57
N TYR A 177 1.22 -17.01 -17.39
CA TYR A 177 2.10 -18.18 -17.23
C TYR A 177 1.40 -19.40 -16.63
N GLN A 178 0.08 -19.51 -16.87
CA GLN A 178 -0.70 -20.67 -16.46
C GLN A 178 -0.26 -21.96 -17.15
N GLU A 179 0.31 -21.85 -18.36
CA GLU A 179 0.84 -23.00 -19.09
C GLU A 179 2.31 -23.31 -18.69
N PRO A 180 2.63 -24.55 -18.29
CA PRO A 180 4.00 -24.98 -18.04
C PRO A 180 4.76 -25.23 -19.35
N GLY A 181 6.03 -24.79 -19.42
CA GLY A 181 6.97 -25.24 -20.46
C GLY A 181 7.52 -24.17 -21.42
N LEU A 182 6.95 -22.96 -21.47
CA LEU A 182 7.48 -21.90 -22.33
C LEU A 182 8.58 -21.08 -21.64
N PRO A 183 9.58 -20.57 -22.39
CA PRO A 183 10.55 -19.61 -21.88
C PRO A 183 9.84 -18.29 -21.53
N LYS A 184 9.80 -18.01 -20.22
CA LYS A 184 9.08 -16.88 -19.61
C LYS A 184 10.04 -15.74 -19.33
N HIS A 185 9.70 -14.52 -19.75
CA HIS A 185 10.42 -13.35 -19.27
C HIS A 185 10.18 -13.16 -17.77
N ASP A 186 11.23 -12.80 -17.03
CA ASP A 186 11.06 -12.37 -15.64
C ASP A 186 10.56 -10.92 -15.60
N LEU A 187 9.25 -10.75 -15.82
CA LEU A 187 8.60 -9.43 -15.82
C LEU A 187 8.76 -8.70 -14.49
N VAL A 188 8.93 -9.42 -13.37
CA VAL A 188 9.17 -8.81 -12.06
C VAL A 188 10.57 -8.21 -12.02
N ALA A 189 11.59 -8.95 -12.46
CA ALA A 189 12.96 -8.43 -12.54
C ALA A 189 13.04 -7.19 -13.44
N LEU A 190 12.39 -7.23 -14.61
CA LEU A 190 12.32 -6.08 -15.53
C LEU A 190 11.59 -4.89 -14.92
N ALA A 191 10.47 -5.10 -14.21
CA ALA A 191 9.76 -4.02 -13.51
C ALA A 191 10.58 -3.39 -12.39
N VAL A 192 11.38 -4.19 -11.67
CA VAL A 192 12.31 -3.68 -10.66
C VAL A 192 13.42 -2.86 -11.30
N ALA A 193 13.98 -3.33 -12.42
CA ALA A 193 15.01 -2.61 -13.18
C ALA A 193 14.48 -1.25 -13.69
N ALA A 194 13.33 -1.24 -14.35
CA ALA A 194 12.65 -0.02 -14.82
C ALA A 194 12.39 0.97 -13.68
N LYS A 195 11.87 0.49 -12.54
CA LYS A 195 11.63 1.33 -11.37
C LYS A 195 12.92 1.94 -10.81
N ARG A 196 13.99 1.14 -10.72
CA ARG A 196 15.31 1.62 -10.26
C ARG A 196 15.88 2.67 -11.21
N ALA A 197 15.87 2.39 -12.51
CA ALA A 197 16.32 3.33 -13.54
C ALA A 197 15.57 4.66 -13.45
N ARG A 198 14.24 4.62 -13.31
CA ARG A 198 13.40 5.82 -13.14
C ARG A 198 13.74 6.63 -11.91
N VAL A 199 14.00 5.97 -10.77
CA VAL A 199 14.40 6.65 -9.53
C VAL A 199 15.76 7.31 -9.70
N THR A 200 16.73 6.61 -10.30
CA THR A 200 18.07 7.13 -10.57
C THR A 200 18.03 8.32 -11.53
N ALA A 201 17.29 8.21 -12.64
CA ALA A 201 17.12 9.29 -13.61
C ALA A 201 16.50 10.53 -12.97
N ARG A 202 15.45 10.35 -12.14
CA ARG A 202 14.81 11.46 -11.40
C ARG A 202 15.75 12.09 -10.38
N ARG A 203 16.60 11.29 -9.73
CA ARG A 203 17.60 11.80 -8.79
C ARG A 203 18.62 12.67 -9.53
N ARG A 204 19.19 12.17 -10.63
CA ARG A 204 20.12 12.93 -11.48
C ARG A 204 19.49 14.21 -12.03
N ALA A 205 18.26 14.16 -12.53
CA ALA A 205 17.55 15.32 -13.06
C ALA A 205 17.20 16.35 -11.96
N ARG A 206 17.12 15.95 -10.69
CA ARG A 206 16.96 16.87 -9.55
C ARG A 206 18.29 17.47 -9.12
N GLU A 207 19.36 16.66 -9.11
CA GLU A 207 20.72 17.10 -8.81
C GLU A 207 21.22 18.10 -9.87
N GLY A 208 20.85 17.92 -11.14
CA GLY A 208 21.11 18.87 -12.24
C GLY A 208 20.21 20.11 -12.31
N ARG A 209 19.22 20.26 -11.41
CA ARG A 209 18.31 21.43 -11.31
C ARG A 209 18.65 22.36 -10.14
N LEU A 210 19.86 22.26 -9.59
CA LEU A 210 20.43 23.19 -8.60
C LEU A 210 21.55 24.07 -9.19
N GLN A 211 21.44 24.48 -10.45
CA GLN A 211 22.13 25.68 -10.91
C GLN A 211 21.08 26.76 -11.15
N PRO A 212 20.99 27.79 -10.28
CA PRO A 212 20.38 29.04 -10.66
C PRO A 212 21.32 29.70 -11.67
N GLY A 213 20.84 29.87 -12.90
CA GLY A 213 21.24 30.99 -13.74
C GLY A 213 20.42 32.21 -13.37
#